data_AF-A0A7C7X1B6-F1
#
_entry.id   AF-A0A7C7X1B6-F1
#
_cell.length_a   1.000
_cell.length_b   1.000
_cell.length_c   1.000
_cell.angle_alpha   90.00
_cell.angle_beta   90.00
_cell.angle_gamma   90.00
#
_symmetry.space_group_name_H-M   'P 1'
#
loop_
_entity.id
_entity.type
_entity.pdbx_description
1 polymer ?
#
loop_
_entity_poly.entity_id
_entity_poly.type
_entity_poly.pdbx_seq_one_letter_code
_entity_poly.pdbx_strand_id
1 'polypeptide(L)' 'MVSSLDYDLIIVGSGLAGLRGAIQAARRNSKIRIGVISKVQVMRSHSVSAEGGT' A
#
# COMPACT_ATOMS: atom_id res chain seq x y z
N MET A 1 10.04 12.40 -22.34
CA MET A 1 9.07 13.20 -21.58
C MET A 1 8.72 12.40 -20.33
N VAL A 2 8.92 12.94 -19.12
CA VAL A 2 8.63 12.22 -17.86
C VAL A 2 7.31 12.75 -17.32
N SER A 3 6.38 11.86 -17.00
CA SER A 3 5.14 12.22 -16.32
C SER A 3 5.34 12.17 -14.79
N SER A 4 4.86 13.20 -14.10
CA SER A 4 4.85 13.28 -12.64
C SER A 4 3.42 13.08 -12.11
N LEU A 5 3.31 12.41 -10.97
CA LEU A 5 2.05 12.23 -10.24
C LEU A 5 2.25 12.72 -8.80
N ASP A 6 1.33 13.55 -8.31
CA ASP A 6 1.40 14.11 -6.96
C ASP A 6 0.54 13.33 -5.97
N TYR A 7 1.15 12.94 -4.85
CA TYR A 7 0.52 12.24 -3.74
C TYR A 7 1.04 12.81 -2.41
N ASP A 8 0.20 12.84 -1.38
CA ASP A 8 0.60 13.24 -0.03
C ASP A 8 1.35 12.10 0.68
N LEU A 9 1.07 10.85 0.28
CA LEU A 9 1.73 9.65 0.80
C LEU A 9 1.87 8.61 -0.32
N ILE A 10 3.07 8.09 -0.50
CA ILE A 10 3.35 6.97 -1.41
C ILE A 10 3.85 5.78 -0.59
N ILE A 11 3.27 4.61 -0.84
CA ILE A 11 3.63 3.33 -0.23
C ILE A 11 4.17 2.41 -1.31
N VAL A 12 5.40 1.92 -1.12
CA VAL A 12 6.06 0.98 -2.04
C VAL A 12 5.96 -0.43 -1.47
N GLY A 13 5.09 -1.24 -2.05
CA GLY A 13 4.83 -2.62 -1.69
C GLY A 13 3.39 -2.85 -1.21
N SER A 14 2.73 -3.84 -1.83
CA SER A 14 1.36 -4.24 -1.50
C SER A 14 1.27 -5.37 -0.46
N GLY A 15 2.27 -5.49 0.42
CA GLY A 15 2.24 -6.45 1.53
C GLY A 15 1.32 -6.02 2.68
N LEU A 16 1.15 -6.89 3.68
CA LEU A 16 0.26 -6.60 4.82
C LEU A 16 0.59 -5.28 5.53
N ALA A 17 1.88 -5.00 5.78
CA ALA A 17 2.30 -3.75 6.42
C ALA A 17 1.95 -2.51 5.59
N GLY A 18 2.20 -2.54 4.27
CA GLY A 18 1.91 -1.43 3.36
C GLY A 18 0.42 -1.14 3.25
N LEU A 19 -0.39 -2.17 3.03
CA LEU A 19 -1.85 -2.03 2.96
C LEU A 19 -2.45 -1.60 4.30
N ARG A 20 -1.94 -2.14 5.42
CA ARG A 20 -2.38 -1.73 6.75
C ARG A 20 -2.07 -0.26 7.02
N GLY A 21 -0.88 0.20 6.63
CA GLY A 21 -0.48 1.61 6.69
C GLY A 21 -1.39 2.50 5.84
N ALA A 22 -1.71 2.09 4.61
CA ALA A 22 -2.61 2.82 3.72
C ALA A 22 -4.00 3.01 4.34
N ILE A 23 -4.56 1.94 4.92
CA ILE A 23 -5.86 1.99 5.60
C ILE A 23 -5.81 2.92 6.82
N GLN A 24 -4.73 2.86 7.62
CA GLN A 24 -4.60 3.74 8.80
C GLN A 24 -4.45 5.21 8.40
N ALA A 25 -3.68 5.51 7.36
CA ALA A 25 -3.54 6.86 6.83
C ALA A 25 -4.90 7.40 6.34
N ALA A 26 -5.64 6.61 5.56
CA ALA A 26 -6.98 6.97 5.08
C ALA A 26 -7.99 7.18 6.22
N ARG A 27 -7.88 6.39 7.31
CA ARG A 27 -8.71 6.56 8.51
C ARG A 27 -8.35 7.82 9.30
N ARG A 28 -7.08 8.19 9.35
CA ARG A 28 -6.60 9.38 10.08
C ARG A 28 -7.02 10.67 9.38
N ASN A 29 -7.00 10.67 8.05
CA ASN A 29 -7.44 11.80 7.24
C ASN A 29 -7.97 11.30 5.89
N SER A 30 -9.24 11.56 5.59
CA SER A 30 -9.85 11.14 4.32
C SER A 30 -9.52 12.07 3.14
N LYS A 31 -8.85 13.21 3.39
CA LYS A 31 -8.51 14.20 2.36
C LYS A 31 -7.13 14.01 1.74
N ILE A 32 -6.29 13.11 2.28
CA ILE A 32 -4.95 12.87 1.73
C ILE A 32 -5.01 11.92 0.54
N ARG A 33 -4.25 12.24 -0.50
CA ARG A 33 -4.04 11.37 -1.67
C ARG A 33 -2.97 10.35 -1.36
N ILE A 34 -3.37 9.09 -1.25
CA ILE A 34 -2.50 7.96 -0.94
C ILE A 34 -2.30 7.12 -2.21
N GLY A 35 -1.05 6.92 -2.61
CA GLY A 35 -0.65 6.01 -3.68
C GLY A 35 -0.03 4.74 -3.12
N VAL A 36 -0.44 3.56 -3.61
CA VAL A 36 0.23 2.28 -3.35
C VAL A 36 0.78 1.75 -4.65
N ILE A 37 2.10 1.56 -4.74
CA ILE A 37 2.77 0.99 -5.90
C ILE A 37 3.37 -0.36 -5.53
N SER A 38 3.26 -1.33 -6.43
CA SER A 38 3.85 -2.66 -6.21
C SER A 38 4.32 -3.23 -7.54
N LYS A 39 5.41 -4.00 -7.49
CA LYS A 39 5.92 -4.76 -8.64
C LYS A 39 4.98 -5.91 -9.02
N VAL A 40 4.22 -6.42 -8.05
CA VAL A 40 3.33 -7.57 -8.22
C VAL A 40 1.90 -7.19 -7.84
N GLN A 41 0.94 -8.00 -8.27
CA GLN A 41 -0.47 -7.85 -7.89
C GLN A 41 -0.63 -7.98 -6.36
N VAL A 42 -1.61 -7.29 -5.80
CA VAL A 42 -1.86 -7.17 -4.36
C VAL A 42 -1.84 -8.51 -3.62
N MET A 43 -2.53 -9.53 -4.16
CA MET A 43 -2.63 -10.87 -3.57
C MET A 43 -1.44 -11.79 -3.88
N ARG A 44 -0.40 -11.29 -4.56
CA ARG A 44 0.86 -12.00 -4.81
C ARG A 44 2.03 -11.50 -3.95
N SER A 45 1.74 -10.78 -2.87
CA SER A 45 2.77 -10.48 -1.87
C SER A 45 3.13 -11.73 -1.07
N HIS A 46 4.38 -11.85 -0.62
CA HIS A 46 4.83 -13.00 0.19
C HIS A 46 4.06 -13.18 1.50
N SER A 47 3.36 -12.13 1.96
CA SER A 47 2.48 -12.23 3.11
C SER A 47 1.37 -13.29 2.94
N VAL A 48 0.99 -13.64 1.71
CA VAL A 48 0.02 -14.70 1.42
C VAL A 48 0.52 -16.09 1.79
N SER A 49 1.85 -16.27 1.89
CA SER A 49 2.47 -17.55 2.23
C SER A 49 2.50 -17.86 3.73
N ALA A 50 1.91 -16.98 4.57
CA ALA A 50 1.81 -17.24 6.00
C ALA A 50 0.73 -18.30 6.27
N GLU A 51 1.15 -19.49 6.71
CA GLU A 51 0.25 -20.62 7.03
C GLU A 51 -0.06 -20.75 8.53
N GLY A 52 0.64 -20.00 9.38
CA GLY A 52 0.38 -19.91 10.81
C GLY A 52 -0.34 -18.62 11.21
N GLY A 53 -0.69 -18.50 12.49
CA GLY A 53 -1.41 -17.36 13.06
C GLY A 53 -2.62 -17.83 13.86
N THR A 54 -2.89 -17.14 14.98
CA THR A 54 -4.02 -17.40 15.88
C THR A 54 -4.89 -16.16 15.97
#